data_AF-L0DTS6-F1
#
_entry.id   AF-L0DTS6-F1
#
_cell.length_a   1.000
_cell.length_b   1.000
_cell.length_c   1.000
_cell.angle_alpha   90.00
_cell.angle_beta   90.00
_cell.angle_gamma   90.00
#
_symmetry.space_group_name_H-M   'P 1'
#
loop_
_entity.id
_entity.type
_entity.pdbx_description
1 polymer ?
#
loop_
_entity_poly.entity_id
_entity_poly.type
_entity_poly.pdbx_seq_one_letter_code
_entity_poly.pdbx_strand_id
1 'polypeptide(L)'
;MVALGERVVDDASKDEPTIYFGVEAEYMVIYELVADVSDEALHAFSNLNAVHNVWPFWRQHVFDLIGKARLPPLQIPLFSGGADD
;
A
#
# COMPACT_ATOMS: atom_id res chain seq x y z
N MET A 1 -11.99 1.29 -1.20
CA MET A 1 -11.05 0.77 -0.18
C MET A 1 -9.71 0.55 -0.85
N VAL A 2 -8.61 0.72 -0.12
CA VAL A 2 -7.25 0.51 -0.61
C VAL A 2 -6.67 -0.68 0.15
N ALA A 3 -6.39 -1.78 -0.55
CA ALA A 3 -5.74 -2.95 0.00
C ALA A 3 -4.24 -2.90 -0.34
N LEU A 4 -3.38 -3.03 0.66
CA LEU A 4 -1.93 -3.05 0.50
C LEU A 4 -1.33 -4.21 1.28
N GLY A 5 -0.27 -4.80 0.72
CA GLY A 5 0.45 -5.85 1.40
C GLY A 5 1.86 -6.03 0.88
N GLU A 6 2.72 -6.57 1.74
CA GLU A 6 4.11 -6.91 1.46
C GLU A 6 4.40 -8.29 2.05
N ARG A 7 5.24 -9.08 1.37
CA ARG A 7 5.63 -10.42 1.82
C ARG A 7 7.11 -10.67 1.64
N VAL A 8 7.72 -11.30 2.63
CA VAL A 8 9.08 -11.84 2.52
C VAL A 8 8.97 -13.28 2.10
N VAL A 9 9.65 -13.60 1.01
CA VAL A 9 9.63 -14.93 0.40
C VAL A 9 11.06 -15.45 0.20
N ASP A 10 11.20 -16.75 -0.01
CA ASP A 10 12.47 -17.31 -0.49
C ASP A 10 12.71 -16.97 -1.97
N ASP A 11 13.96 -17.16 -2.42
CA ASP A 11 14.37 -17.02 -3.82
C ASP A 11 14.51 -18.39 -4.51
N ALA A 12 13.88 -19.44 -3.96
CA ALA A 12 14.09 -20.82 -4.42
C ALA A 12 13.22 -21.16 -5.64
N SER A 13 12.01 -20.60 -5.72
CA SER A 13 11.05 -20.80 -6.80
C SER A 13 10.37 -19.49 -7.15
N LYS A 14 10.33 -19.16 -8.45
CA LYS A 14 9.58 -17.97 -8.90
C LYS A 14 8.07 -18.17 -8.86
N ASP A 15 7.61 -19.39 -9.07
CA ASP A 15 6.18 -19.69 -9.21
C ASP A 15 5.53 -20.02 -7.86
N GLU A 16 6.27 -20.64 -6.96
CA GLU A 16 5.78 -21.06 -5.63
C GLU A 16 6.87 -20.85 -4.55
N PRO A 17 7.22 -19.59 -4.23
CA PRO A 17 8.20 -19.34 -3.19
C PRO A 17 7.59 -19.58 -1.80
N THR A 18 8.40 -20.02 -0.85
CA THR A 18 7.98 -20.11 0.55
C THR A 18 7.78 -18.71 1.11
N ILE A 19 6.59 -18.42 1.65
CA ILE A 19 6.32 -17.17 2.36
C ILE A 19 6.81 -17.33 3.81
N TYR A 20 7.75 -16.48 4.23
CA TYR A 20 8.22 -16.45 5.61
C TYR A 20 7.27 -15.65 6.50
N PHE A 21 6.84 -14.48 6.04
CA PHE A 21 5.82 -13.65 6.67
C PHE A 21 5.30 -12.60 5.69
N GLY A 22 4.16 -12.02 6.01
CA GLY A 22 3.59 -10.90 5.28
C GLY A 22 2.74 -10.01 6.17
N VAL A 23 2.50 -8.80 5.69
CA VAL A 23 1.59 -7.83 6.32
C VAL A 23 0.59 -7.40 5.27
N GLU A 24 -0.69 -7.49 5.60
CA GLU A 24 -1.80 -7.07 4.74
C GLU A 24 -2.73 -6.16 5.55
N ALA A 25 -3.24 -5.11 4.91
CA ALA A 25 -4.17 -4.20 5.54
C ALA A 25 -5.09 -3.53 4.51
N GLU A 26 -6.32 -3.24 4.94
CA GLU A 26 -7.30 -2.48 4.18
C GLU A 26 -7.51 -1.11 4.81
N TYR A 27 -7.50 -0.08 3.96
CA TYR A 27 -7.71 1.30 4.37
C TYR A 27 -8.93 1.88 3.67
N MET A 28 -9.64 2.72 4.41
CA MET A 28 -10.73 3.54 3.91
C MET A 28 -10.34 5.00 4.04
N VAL A 29 -10.45 5.74 2.93
CA VAL A 29 -10.27 7.18 2.91
C VAL A 29 -11.61 7.80 2.53
N ILE A 30 -12.05 8.77 3.34
CA ILE A 30 -13.30 9.51 3.14
C ILE A 30 -12.91 10.94 2.79
N TYR A 31 -13.38 11.42 1.64
CA TYR A 31 -13.15 12.78 1.17
C TYR A 31 -14.45 13.56 1.23
N GLU A 32 -14.35 14.84 1.59
CA GLU A 32 -15.44 15.80 1.51
C GLU A 32 -15.28 16.66 0.25
N LEU A 33 -16.37 16.85 -0.50
CA LEU A 33 -16.39 17.71 -1.68
C LEU A 33 -16.79 19.13 -1.26
N VAL A 34 -15.94 20.10 -1.55
CA VAL A 34 -16.18 21.52 -1.27
C VAL A 34 -16.78 22.28 -2.47
N ALA A 35 -16.87 21.61 -3.62
CA ALA A 35 -17.45 22.11 -4.85
C ALA A 35 -17.91 20.94 -5.71
N ASP A 36 -18.75 21.22 -6.71
CA ASP A 36 -19.17 20.22 -7.68
C ASP A 36 -17.98 19.82 -8.57
N VAL A 37 -17.77 18.51 -8.70
CA VAL A 37 -16.70 17.90 -9.49
C VAL A 37 -17.33 16.86 -10.42
N SER A 38 -16.86 16.76 -11.66
CA SER A 38 -17.38 15.75 -12.58
C SER A 38 -17.00 14.33 -12.15
N ASP A 39 -17.82 13.36 -12.50
CA ASP A 39 -17.55 11.95 -12.17
C ASP A 39 -16.23 11.48 -12.77
N GLU A 40 -15.87 11.93 -13.98
CA GLU A 40 -14.58 11.60 -14.61
C GLU A 40 -13.39 12.12 -13.79
N ALA A 41 -13.49 13.35 -13.28
CA ALA A 41 -12.46 13.93 -12.44
C ALA A 41 -12.38 13.23 -11.07
N LEU A 42 -13.51 12.83 -10.49
CA LEU A 42 -13.55 12.03 -9.25
C LEU A 42 -12.92 10.65 -9.44
N HIS A 43 -13.24 9.99 -10.55
CA HIS A 43 -12.64 8.71 -10.91
C HIS A 43 -11.12 8.82 -11.07
N ALA A 44 -10.64 9.78 -11.87
CA ALA A 44 -9.22 10.04 -12.05
C ALA A 44 -8.52 10.37 -10.73
N PHE A 45 -9.14 11.21 -9.89
CA PHE A 45 -8.62 11.53 -8.56
C PHE A 45 -8.49 10.28 -7.69
N SER A 46 -9.55 9.47 -7.60
CA SER A 46 -9.61 8.30 -6.73
C SER A 46 -8.56 7.23 -7.07
N ASN A 47 -8.27 7.02 -8.35
CA ASN A 47 -7.33 5.99 -8.80
C ASN A 47 -5.92 6.21 -8.28
N LEU A 48 -5.49 7.46 -8.13
CA LEU A 48 -4.11 7.80 -7.79
C LEU A 48 -3.99 8.33 -6.35
N ASN A 49 -4.91 9.21 -5.96
CA ASN A 49 -4.83 9.89 -4.67
C ASN A 49 -5.22 8.98 -3.51
N ALA A 50 -6.13 8.02 -3.70
CA ALA A 50 -6.49 7.09 -2.62
C ALA A 50 -5.27 6.28 -2.16
N VAL A 51 -4.53 5.66 -3.10
CA VAL A 51 -3.34 4.88 -2.78
C VAL A 51 -2.20 5.77 -2.27
N HIS A 52 -1.94 6.88 -2.96
CA HIS A 52 -0.91 7.86 -2.56
C HIS A 52 -1.10 8.33 -1.11
N ASN A 53 -2.34 8.68 -0.72
CA ASN A 53 -2.63 9.18 0.61
C ASN A 53 -2.57 8.08 1.68
N VAL A 54 -2.90 6.83 1.33
CA VAL A 54 -2.79 5.68 2.24
C VAL A 54 -1.34 5.23 2.45
N TRP A 55 -0.50 5.32 1.41
CA TRP A 55 0.85 4.80 1.38
C TRP A 55 1.72 5.13 2.60
N PRO A 56 1.86 6.40 3.06
CA PRO A 56 2.68 6.71 4.23
C PRO A 56 2.15 6.07 5.53
N PHE A 57 0.82 5.97 5.69
CA PHE A 57 0.21 5.35 6.86
C PHE A 57 0.43 3.83 6.85
N TRP A 58 0.31 3.21 5.68
CA TRP A 58 0.62 1.79 5.53
C TRP A 58 2.10 1.50 5.77
N ARG A 59 3.02 2.32 5.24
CA ARG A 59 4.46 2.20 5.50
C ARG A 59 4.80 2.26 6.99
N GLN A 60 4.22 3.21 7.72
CA GLN A 60 4.41 3.30 9.17
C GLN A 60 3.82 2.08 9.89
N HIS A 61 2.62 1.63 9.48
CA HIS A 61 1.98 0.44 10.05
C HIS A 61 2.86 -0.81 9.90
N VAL A 62 3.41 -1.04 8.70
CA VAL A 62 4.34 -2.15 8.44
C VAL A 62 5.56 -2.03 9.34
N PHE A 63 6.20 -0.85 9.39
CA PHE A 63 7.37 -0.62 10.24
C PHE A 63 7.09 -0.93 11.72
N ASP A 64 5.98 -0.43 12.26
CA ASP A 64 5.60 -0.64 13.65
C ASP A 64 5.27 -2.10 13.96
N LEU A 65 4.53 -2.77 13.07
CA LEU A 65 4.13 -4.16 13.25
C LEU A 65 5.33 -5.10 13.20
N ILE A 66 6.21 -4.93 12.22
CA ILE A 66 7.46 -5.69 12.09
C ILE A 66 8.36 -5.46 13.32
N GLY A 67 8.49 -4.21 13.77
CA GLY A 67 9.24 -3.88 14.98
C GLY A 67 8.68 -4.55 16.24
N LYS A 68 7.35 -4.53 16.43
CA LYS A 68 6.68 -5.22 17.56
C LYS A 68 6.84 -6.74 17.51
N ALA A 69 6.78 -7.32 16.31
CA ALA A 69 6.97 -8.74 16.09
C ALA A 69 8.45 -9.18 16.20
N ARG A 70 9.39 -8.24 16.31
CA ARG A 70 10.85 -8.48 16.30
C ARG A 70 11.29 -9.25 15.05
N LEU A 71 10.63 -8.97 13.92
CA LEU A 71 10.98 -9.51 12.61
C LEU A 71 12.06 -8.63 11.95
N PRO A 72 12.79 -9.15 10.95
CA PRO A 72 13.73 -8.35 10.17
C PRO A 72 13.05 -7.11 9.55
N PRO A 73 13.67 -5.92 9.60
CA PRO A 73 13.06 -4.70 9.09
C PRO A 73 12.85 -4.77 7.58
N LEU A 74 11.67 -4.33 7.13
CA LEU A 74 11.34 -4.19 5.71
C LEU A 74 11.59 -2.76 5.23
N GLN A 75 12.28 -2.62 4.11
CA GLN A 75 12.47 -1.34 3.42
C GLN A 75 11.39 -1.16 2.38
N ILE A 76 10.27 -0.54 2.77
CA ILE A 76 9.19 -0.24 1.83
C ILE A 76 9.54 1.01 1.01
N PRO A 77 9.55 0.93 -0.34
CA PRO A 77 9.95 2.03 -1.20
C PRO A 77 9.01 3.23 -1.10
N LEU A 78 9.47 4.37 -1.62
CA LEU A 78 8.59 5.51 -1.85
C LEU A 78 7.56 5.17 -2.93
N PHE A 79 6.37 5.75 -2.84
CA PHE A 79 5.34 5.55 -3.84
C PHE A 79 5.76 6.22 -5.15
N SER A 80 5.76 5.48 -6.26
CA SER A 80 6.20 5.95 -7.58
C SER A 80 5.09 6.67 -8.37
N GLY A 81 3.85 6.72 -7.88
CA GLY A 81 2.79 7.50 -8.52
C GLY A 81 2.17 6.88 -9.78
N GLY A 82 2.40 5.60 -10.06
CA GLY A 82 1.81 4.91 -11.20
C GLY A 82 2.47 5.24 -12.55
N ALA A 83 3.78 5.44 -12.57
CA ALA A 83 4.56 5.20 -13.79
C ALA A 83 4.91 3.71 -13.82
N ASP A 84 4.03 2.90 -14.39
CA ASP A 84 4.47 1.68 -15.06
C ASP A 84 5.27 2.16 -16.29
N ASP A 85 6.57 1.86 -16.32
CA ASP A 85 7.34 1.73 -17.57
C ASP A 85 7.03 0.36 -18.19
#